data_AF-A0A6A7VM46-F1
#
_entry.id   AF-A0A6A7VM46-F1
#
_cell.length_a   1.000
_cell.length_b   1.000
_cell.length_c   1.000
_cell.angle_alpha   90.00
_cell.angle_beta   90.00
_cell.angle_gamma   90.00
#
_symmetry.space_group_name_H-M   'P 1'
#
loop_
_entity.id
_entity.type
_entity.pdbx_description
1 polymer ?
#
loop_
_entity_poly.entity_id
_entity_poly.type
_entity_poly.pdbx_seq_one_letter_code
_entity_poly.pdbx_strand_id
1 'polypeptide(L)'
;MKYLISILLGVIITGLAALALILYVTPLLYTHRSLLGVHCDFGTCMGTFGDSAGLMNACFSLLAFAAVVVTFVIQNRKDNKNEQLARKSQFENVFFNMTSTFEEIVSHLVYKVQERRTNSIPLQSSLYPSNETESIVTTPQTEKEIHGREIFRYLYLYKPVNDDNGHVVQGLKRLVEVSSDISMEDIRKNFFDGTLDHYFRYAYRIVKYVKTSKLIDDDEREGYASIFRAQLSCFELLILFFNCLEMDENKFKHLVEEFHLFNNIREEYFPEIEPYTTIYSDKVNSEDGSERDGFDEKAEKKEYSISAFHKTKDIQIIQQTWLIKQIWEIKLSFSKRRKILDE
;
A
#
# COMPACT_ATOMS: atom_id res chain seq x y z
N MET A 1 15.01 27.20 -8.20
CA MET A 1 13.92 28.20 -8.12
C MET A 1 14.42 29.55 -7.60
N LYS A 2 15.05 29.62 -6.41
CA LYS A 2 15.61 30.86 -5.84
C LYS A 2 16.60 31.59 -6.77
N TYR A 3 17.53 30.86 -7.39
CA TYR A 3 18.50 31.44 -8.33
C TYR A 3 17.87 32.04 -9.60
N LEU A 4 16.81 31.42 -10.12
CA LEU A 4 16.15 31.87 -11.35
C LEU A 4 15.31 33.14 -11.11
N ILE A 5 14.67 33.22 -9.95
CA ILE A 5 13.97 34.44 -9.50
C ILE A 5 14.97 35.57 -9.27
N SER A 6 16.13 35.29 -8.67
CA SER A 6 17.19 36.28 -8.46
C SER A 6 17.73 36.85 -9.77
N ILE A 7 17.88 36.02 -10.81
CA ILE A 7 18.33 36.46 -12.14
C ILE A 7 17.26 37.33 -12.80
N LEU A 8 15.99 36.91 -12.75
CA LEU A 8 14.88 37.68 -13.34
C LEU A 8 14.70 39.04 -12.66
N LEU A 9 14.82 39.09 -11.33
CA LEU A 9 14.78 40.34 -10.56
C LEU A 9 15.96 41.25 -10.90
N GLY A 10 17.15 40.68 -11.06
CA GLY A 10 18.35 41.39 -11.49
C GLY A 10 18.18 42.03 -12.86
N VAL A 11 17.66 41.29 -13.84
CA VAL A 11 17.41 41.78 -15.19
C VAL A 11 16.39 42.93 -15.19
N ILE A 12 15.30 42.81 -14.43
CA ILE A 12 14.27 43.87 -14.30
C ILE A 12 14.87 45.13 -13.67
N ILE A 13 15.64 45.00 -12.60
CA ILE A 13 16.29 46.13 -11.92
C ILE A 13 17.29 46.83 -12.85
N THR A 14 18.10 46.06 -13.59
CA THR A 14 19.04 46.63 -14.56
C THR A 14 18.33 47.33 -15.72
N GLY A 15 17.21 46.80 -16.21
CA GLY A 15 16.40 47.44 -17.25
C GLY A 15 15.76 48.75 -16.78
N LEU A 16 15.22 48.77 -15.55
CA LEU A 16 14.67 49.98 -14.94
C LEU A 16 15.76 51.03 -14.66
N ALA A 17 16.94 50.60 -14.21
CA ALA A 17 18.07 51.49 -13.99
C ALA A 17 18.57 52.11 -15.30
N ALA A 18 18.64 51.33 -16.39
CA ALA A 18 19.01 51.82 -17.71
C ALA A 18 17.97 52.83 -18.24
N LEU A 19 16.68 52.55 -18.07
CA LEU A 19 15.61 53.44 -18.50
C LEU A 19 15.58 54.75 -17.68
N ALA A 20 15.79 54.66 -16.36
CA ALA A 20 15.96 55.83 -15.50
C ALA A 20 17.20 56.65 -15.86
N LEU A 21 18.31 56.00 -16.22
CA LEU A 21 19.53 56.67 -16.66
C LEU A 21 19.34 57.37 -18.01
N ILE A 22 18.63 56.74 -18.95
CA ILE A 22 18.28 57.38 -20.24
C ILE A 22 17.38 58.61 -20.01
N LEU A 23 16.35 58.48 -19.16
CA LEU A 23 15.46 59.60 -18.80
C LEU A 23 16.19 60.73 -18.04
N TYR A 24 17.24 60.40 -17.28
CA TYR A 24 18.03 61.39 -16.53
C TYR A 24 19.07 62.11 -17.40
N VAL A 25 19.74 61.36 -18.29
CA VAL A 25 20.83 61.88 -19.13
C VAL A 25 20.30 62.72 -20.30
N THR A 26 19.10 62.44 -20.81
CA THR A 26 18.50 63.17 -21.93
C THR A 26 18.22 64.66 -21.66
N PRO A 27 17.61 65.08 -20.52
CA PRO A 27 17.48 66.50 -20.16
C PRO A 27 18.83 67.18 -19.88
N LEU A 28 19.79 66.44 -19.33
CA LEU A 28 21.13 66.96 -18.97
C LEU A 28 21.97 67.28 -20.23
N LEU A 29 21.91 66.41 -21.24
CA LEU A 29 22.52 66.68 -22.54
C LEU A 29 21.83 67.83 -23.28
N TYR A 30 20.52 67.99 -23.14
CA TYR A 30 19.76 69.09 -23.75
C TYR A 30 20.15 70.45 -23.16
N THR A 31 20.25 70.55 -21.83
CA THR A 31 20.64 71.78 -21.11
C THR A 31 22.11 72.17 -21.33
N HIS A 32 23.04 71.20 -21.36
CA HIS A 32 24.45 71.48 -21.63
C HIS A 32 24.70 71.92 -23.09
N ARG A 33 23.90 71.46 -24.06
CA ARG A 33 24.05 71.81 -25.48
C ARG A 33 23.41 73.17 -25.81
N SER A 34 22.33 73.54 -25.11
CA SER A 34 21.75 74.89 -25.10
C SER A 34 22.73 75.97 -24.63
N LEU A 35 23.61 75.64 -23.68
CA LEU A 35 24.66 76.54 -23.16
C LEU A 35 25.77 76.84 -24.18
N LEU A 36 26.01 75.96 -25.17
CA LEU A 36 27.07 76.07 -26.18
C LEU A 36 26.62 76.75 -27.49
N GLY A 37 25.41 77.33 -27.53
CA GLY A 37 24.94 78.16 -28.66
C GLY A 37 24.55 77.40 -29.93
N VAL A 38 24.58 76.07 -29.93
CA VAL A 38 24.17 75.23 -31.08
C VAL A 38 22.66 74.99 -31.02
N HIS A 39 21.88 75.69 -31.85
CA HIS A 39 20.44 75.45 -32.00
C HIS A 39 20.21 74.20 -32.84
N CYS A 40 19.99 73.05 -32.19
CA CYS A 40 19.42 71.89 -32.86
C CYS A 40 17.91 72.09 -32.99
N ASP A 41 17.39 72.00 -34.21
CA ASP A 41 15.96 72.06 -34.48
C ASP A 41 15.26 70.90 -33.75
N PHE A 42 14.23 71.20 -32.94
CA PHE A 42 13.60 70.25 -32.02
C PHE A 42 13.19 68.94 -32.72
N GLY A 43 12.79 69.02 -33.99
CA GLY A 43 12.46 67.86 -34.84
C GLY A 43 13.63 66.90 -35.10
N THR A 44 14.86 67.39 -35.25
CA THR A 44 16.05 66.53 -35.47
C THR A 44 16.53 65.82 -34.20
N CYS A 45 16.42 66.45 -33.03
CA CYS A 45 16.69 65.80 -31.74
C CYS A 45 15.59 64.81 -31.35
N MET A 46 14.32 65.12 -31.60
CA MET A 46 13.21 64.16 -31.41
C MET A 46 13.28 62.99 -32.40
N GLY A 47 13.72 63.23 -33.64
CA GLY A 47 13.96 62.16 -34.63
C GLY A 47 15.06 61.18 -34.20
N THR A 48 16.22 61.69 -33.77
CA THR A 48 17.34 60.84 -33.28
C THR A 48 17.03 60.13 -31.96
N PHE A 49 16.20 60.71 -31.09
CA PHE A 49 15.66 60.01 -29.93
C PHE A 49 14.65 58.91 -30.33
N GLY A 50 13.80 59.19 -31.32
CA GLY A 50 12.90 58.21 -31.95
C GLY A 50 13.64 57.03 -32.59
N ASP A 51 14.82 57.26 -33.18
CA ASP A 51 15.67 56.19 -33.73
C ASP A 51 16.20 55.26 -32.63
N SER A 52 16.48 55.78 -31.43
CA SER A 52 16.88 54.97 -30.27
C SER A 52 15.73 54.18 -29.63
N ALA A 53 14.49 54.64 -29.82
CA ALA A 53 13.29 53.94 -29.35
C ALA A 53 13.10 52.59 -30.06
N GLY A 54 13.55 52.45 -31.31
CA GLY A 54 13.56 51.18 -32.03
C GLY A 54 14.46 50.12 -31.37
N LEU A 55 15.67 50.51 -30.92
CA LEU A 55 16.58 49.64 -30.18
C LEU A 55 15.98 49.23 -28.84
N MET A 56 15.31 50.15 -28.14
CA MET A 56 14.64 49.89 -26.87
C MET A 56 13.48 48.90 -27.03
N ASN A 57 12.66 49.05 -28.07
CA ASN A 57 11.59 48.11 -28.40
C ASN A 57 12.12 46.71 -28.75
N ALA A 58 13.25 46.64 -29.46
CA ALA A 58 13.92 45.37 -29.74
C ALA A 58 14.44 44.70 -28.45
N CYS A 59 15.00 45.49 -27.53
CA CYS A 59 15.47 45.00 -26.24
C CYS A 59 14.33 44.48 -25.36
N PHE A 60 13.22 45.21 -25.28
CA PHE A 60 12.02 44.76 -24.57
C PHE A 60 11.40 43.52 -25.20
N SER A 61 11.39 43.42 -26.53
CA SER A 61 10.91 42.22 -27.25
C SER A 61 11.78 41.00 -26.95
N LEU A 62 13.12 41.17 -26.89
CA LEU A 62 14.04 40.11 -26.51
C LEU A 62 13.83 39.66 -25.05
N LEU A 63 13.62 40.61 -24.14
CA LEU A 63 13.33 40.31 -22.73
C LEU A 63 11.98 39.59 -22.57
N ALA A 64 10.95 40.02 -23.28
CA ALA A 64 9.65 39.35 -23.30
C ALA A 64 9.77 37.91 -23.82
N PHE A 65 10.54 37.70 -24.89
CA PHE A 65 10.81 36.38 -25.42
C PHE A 65 11.56 35.49 -24.40
N ALA A 66 12.60 36.01 -23.75
CA ALA A 66 13.34 35.29 -22.71
C ALA A 66 12.44 34.90 -21.53
N ALA A 67 11.52 35.78 -21.12
CA ALA A 67 10.54 35.48 -20.07
C ALA A 67 9.59 34.34 -20.46
N VAL A 68 9.13 34.30 -21.72
CA VAL A 68 8.29 33.21 -22.24
C VAL A 68 9.05 31.89 -22.25
N VAL A 69 10.31 31.87 -22.72
CA VAL A 69 11.14 30.65 -22.73
C VAL A 69 11.35 30.11 -21.32
N VAL A 70 11.67 30.98 -20.35
CA VAL A 70 11.81 30.59 -18.94
C VAL A 70 10.50 30.02 -18.40
N THR A 71 9.38 30.67 -18.69
CA THR A 71 8.04 30.22 -18.26
C THR A 71 7.73 28.85 -18.85
N PHE A 72 7.97 28.64 -20.14
CA PHE A 72 7.78 27.36 -20.81
C PHE A 72 8.60 26.24 -20.17
N VAL A 73 9.87 26.48 -19.84
CA VAL A 73 10.73 25.49 -19.17
C VAL A 73 10.20 25.15 -17.77
N ILE A 74 9.73 26.14 -17.02
CA ILE A 74 9.13 25.92 -15.70
C ILE A 74 7.83 25.13 -15.82
N GLN A 75 6.98 25.50 -16.77
CA GLN A 75 5.68 24.86 -17.02
C GLN A 75 5.88 23.39 -17.42
N ASN A 76 6.76 23.12 -18.39
CA ASN A 76 7.05 21.76 -18.85
C ASN A 76 7.56 20.85 -17.71
N ARG A 77 8.38 21.39 -16.80
CA ARG A 77 8.83 20.63 -15.61
C ARG A 77 7.72 20.41 -14.58
N LYS A 78 6.80 21.36 -14.43
CA LYS A 78 5.64 21.22 -13.54
C LYS A 78 4.66 20.21 -14.12
N ASP A 79 4.41 20.25 -15.42
CA ASP A 79 3.48 19.36 -16.11
C ASP A 79 3.88 17.89 -15.93
N ASN A 80 5.16 17.55 -16.09
CA ASN A 80 5.65 16.19 -15.84
C ASN A 80 5.43 15.72 -14.39
N LYS A 81 5.70 16.58 -13.40
CA LYS A 81 5.47 16.26 -11.98
C LYS A 81 3.98 16.14 -11.67
N ASN A 82 3.17 17.03 -12.24
CA ASN A 82 1.73 17.00 -12.10
C ASN A 82 1.14 15.73 -12.71
N GLU A 83 1.68 15.25 -13.83
CA GLU A 83 1.27 13.98 -14.45
C GLU A 83 1.59 12.77 -13.53
N GLN A 84 2.78 12.75 -12.90
CA GLN A 84 3.12 11.71 -11.92
C GLN A 84 2.19 11.76 -10.70
N LEU A 85 1.95 12.94 -10.14
CA LEU A 85 1.02 13.13 -9.03
C LEU A 85 -0.41 12.73 -9.40
N ALA A 86 -0.85 13.06 -10.62
CA ALA A 86 -2.16 12.69 -11.12
C ALA A 86 -2.29 11.17 -11.28
N ARG A 87 -1.28 10.48 -11.82
CA ARG A 87 -1.26 9.01 -11.93
C ARG A 87 -1.35 8.34 -10.56
N LYS A 88 -0.53 8.79 -9.62
CA LYS A 88 -0.55 8.28 -8.24
C LYS A 88 -1.90 8.53 -7.57
N SER A 89 -2.44 9.74 -7.69
CA SER A 89 -3.77 10.06 -7.15
C SER A 89 -4.87 9.21 -7.79
N GLN A 90 -4.82 8.95 -9.10
CA GLN A 90 -5.76 8.03 -9.77
C GLN A 90 -5.67 6.62 -9.19
N PHE A 91 -4.47 6.11 -8.98
CA PHE A 91 -4.26 4.81 -8.33
C PHE A 91 -4.83 4.80 -6.91
N GLU A 92 -4.45 5.76 -6.06
CA GLU A 92 -4.90 5.87 -4.68
C GLU A 92 -6.42 5.91 -4.60
N ASN A 93 -7.08 6.68 -5.47
CA ASN A 93 -8.53 6.73 -5.54
C ASN A 93 -9.14 5.37 -5.87
N VAL A 94 -8.64 4.66 -6.88
CA VAL A 94 -9.14 3.32 -7.23
C VAL A 94 -8.86 2.33 -6.10
N PHE A 95 -7.65 2.33 -5.56
CA PHE A 95 -7.25 1.46 -4.46
C PHE A 95 -8.13 1.67 -3.22
N PHE A 96 -8.29 2.91 -2.75
CA PHE A 96 -9.09 3.21 -1.56
C PHE A 96 -10.60 2.97 -1.78
N ASN A 97 -11.09 3.13 -3.01
CA ASN A 97 -12.45 2.72 -3.37
C ASN A 97 -12.59 1.20 -3.30
N MET A 98 -11.60 0.44 -3.80
CA MET A 98 -11.62 -1.01 -3.69
C MET A 98 -11.55 -1.45 -2.23
N THR A 99 -10.68 -0.88 -1.40
CA THR A 99 -10.63 -1.23 0.03
C THR A 99 -11.93 -0.88 0.76
N SER A 100 -12.54 0.27 0.44
CA SER A 100 -13.85 0.63 1.01
C SER A 100 -14.94 -0.36 0.59
N THR A 101 -14.95 -0.76 -0.69
CA THR A 101 -15.88 -1.79 -1.19
C THR A 101 -15.63 -3.14 -0.52
N PHE A 102 -14.37 -3.48 -0.23
CA PHE A 102 -14.01 -4.71 0.47
C PHE A 102 -14.55 -4.71 1.91
N GLU A 103 -14.40 -3.61 2.63
CA GLU A 103 -15.01 -3.44 3.96
C GLU A 103 -16.54 -3.56 3.91
N GLU A 104 -17.17 -2.98 2.89
CA GLU A 104 -18.62 -3.13 2.66
C GLU A 104 -19.01 -4.59 2.42
N ILE A 105 -18.31 -5.31 1.53
CA ILE A 105 -18.51 -6.73 1.28
C ILE A 105 -18.42 -7.51 2.59
N VAL A 106 -17.35 -7.28 3.38
CA VAL A 106 -17.15 -7.93 4.67
C VAL A 106 -18.32 -7.64 5.59
N SER A 107 -18.74 -6.37 5.73
CA SER A 107 -19.82 -5.97 6.63
C SER A 107 -21.18 -6.59 6.30
N HIS A 108 -21.43 -6.83 5.00
CA HIS A 108 -22.66 -7.44 4.50
C HIS A 108 -22.62 -8.96 4.42
N LEU A 109 -21.51 -9.61 4.80
CA LEU A 109 -21.48 -11.06 4.92
C LEU A 109 -22.50 -11.51 5.97
N VAL A 110 -23.31 -12.51 5.62
CA VAL A 110 -24.27 -13.14 6.51
C VAL A 110 -24.06 -14.65 6.45
N TYR A 111 -23.88 -15.25 7.62
CA TYR A 111 -23.82 -16.69 7.78
C TYR A 111 -25.00 -17.16 8.62
N LYS A 112 -25.80 -18.07 8.06
CA LYS A 112 -27.00 -18.61 8.68
C LYS A 112 -26.67 -19.90 9.42
N VAL A 113 -26.80 -19.89 10.74
CA VAL A 113 -26.55 -21.06 11.58
C VAL A 113 -27.86 -21.83 11.79
N GLN A 114 -27.88 -23.08 11.32
CA GLN A 114 -28.95 -24.01 11.62
C GLN A 114 -28.71 -24.65 13.00
N GLU A 115 -29.36 -24.13 14.05
CA GLU A 115 -29.38 -24.79 15.35
C GLU A 115 -30.25 -26.06 15.28
N ARG A 116 -29.63 -27.24 15.22
CA ARG A 116 -30.31 -28.48 15.61
C ARG A 116 -30.40 -28.54 17.14
N ARG A 117 -31.45 -27.98 17.72
CA ARG A 117 -31.77 -28.28 19.12
C ARG A 117 -32.32 -29.70 19.23
N THR A 118 -31.49 -30.64 19.67
CA THR A 118 -31.95 -31.90 20.25
C THR A 118 -32.44 -31.63 21.66
N ASN A 119 -33.67 -31.15 21.81
CA ASN A 119 -34.35 -31.17 23.10
C ASN A 119 -34.92 -32.58 23.30
N SER A 120 -34.11 -33.54 23.77
CA SER A 120 -34.67 -34.72 24.42
C SER A 120 -35.14 -34.27 25.81
N ILE A 121 -36.41 -33.85 25.92
CA ILE A 121 -37.05 -33.71 27.23
C ILE A 121 -37.30 -35.14 27.72
N PRO A 122 -36.64 -35.62 28.80
CA PRO A 122 -37.09 -36.86 29.42
C PRO A 122 -38.42 -36.52 30.09
N LEU A 123 -39.53 -36.92 29.48
CA LEU A 123 -40.82 -36.88 30.14
C LEU A 123 -40.74 -37.88 31.30
N GLN A 124 -40.54 -37.40 32.53
CA GLN A 124 -40.73 -38.23 33.72
C GLN A 124 -42.22 -38.59 33.76
N SER A 125 -42.53 -39.81 33.32
CA SER A 125 -43.86 -40.39 33.36
C SER A 125 -44.29 -40.63 34.80
N SER A 126 -45.11 -39.74 35.35
CA SER A 126 -45.91 -40.08 36.52
C SER A 126 -47.13 -40.89 36.08
N LEU A 127 -47.08 -42.20 36.33
CA LEU A 127 -48.19 -43.03 36.83
C LEU A 127 -49.37 -43.44 35.93
N TYR A 128 -49.28 -43.46 34.59
CA TYR A 128 -50.25 -44.22 33.78
C TYR A 128 -49.60 -44.86 32.53
N PRO A 129 -49.88 -46.14 32.21
CA PRO A 129 -49.56 -46.72 30.92
C PRO A 129 -50.68 -46.39 29.94
N SER A 130 -50.53 -45.30 29.18
CA SER A 130 -51.39 -45.03 28.03
C SER A 130 -50.54 -44.99 26.76
N ASN A 131 -50.98 -45.79 25.79
CA ASN A 131 -50.37 -45.95 24.48
C ASN A 131 -50.69 -44.70 23.65
N GLU A 132 -49.92 -43.63 23.80
CA GLU A 132 -50.10 -42.43 22.99
C GLU A 132 -48.78 -42.03 22.34
N THR A 133 -48.82 -42.06 21.01
CA THR A 133 -47.82 -41.60 20.05
C THR A 133 -47.05 -40.37 20.52
N GLU A 134 -45.73 -40.50 20.55
CA GLU A 134 -44.76 -39.41 20.69
C GLU A 134 -45.12 -38.26 19.75
N SER A 135 -45.78 -37.24 20.28
CA SER A 135 -46.07 -36.03 19.52
C SER A 135 -44.82 -35.16 19.60
N ILE A 136 -44.04 -35.14 18.51
CA ILE A 136 -42.91 -34.22 18.37
C ILE A 136 -43.47 -32.80 18.28
N VAL A 137 -43.40 -32.05 19.38
CA VAL A 137 -43.67 -30.60 19.36
C VAL A 137 -42.45 -29.92 18.75
N THR A 138 -42.52 -29.62 17.45
CA THR A 138 -41.51 -28.83 16.75
C THR A 138 -41.62 -27.37 17.18
N THR A 139 -40.81 -26.94 18.14
CA THR A 139 -40.61 -25.50 18.41
C THR A 139 -39.98 -24.81 17.19
N PRO A 140 -40.22 -23.50 16.97
CA PRO A 140 -39.68 -22.78 15.81
C PRO A 140 -38.16 -22.84 15.82
N GLN A 141 -37.57 -23.21 14.68
CA GLN A 141 -36.13 -23.08 14.45
C GLN A 141 -35.76 -21.60 14.54
N THR A 142 -35.06 -21.19 15.60
CA THR A 142 -34.44 -19.88 15.64
C THR A 142 -33.17 -19.93 14.80
N GLU A 143 -33.28 -19.51 13.54
CA GLU A 143 -32.12 -19.32 12.66
C GLU A 143 -31.26 -18.18 13.26
N LYS A 144 -30.06 -18.52 13.73
CA LYS A 144 -29.13 -17.54 14.27
C LYS A 144 -28.26 -17.03 13.14
N GLU A 145 -28.35 -15.74 12.85
CA GLU A 145 -27.51 -15.10 11.84
C GLU A 145 -26.25 -14.52 12.50
N ILE A 146 -25.10 -14.77 11.86
CA ILE A 146 -23.81 -14.18 12.22
C ILE A 146 -23.43 -13.24 11.08
N HIS A 147 -22.99 -12.04 11.42
CA HIS A 147 -22.74 -10.98 10.44
C HIS A 147 -21.27 -10.56 10.46
N GLY A 148 -20.79 -10.08 9.32
CA GLY A 148 -19.53 -9.36 9.25
C GLY A 148 -18.30 -10.21 9.58
N ARG A 149 -17.35 -9.58 10.27
CA ARG A 149 -16.07 -10.19 10.66
C ARG A 149 -16.20 -11.34 11.66
N GLU A 150 -17.29 -11.38 12.44
CA GLU A 150 -17.52 -12.45 13.41
C GLU A 150 -17.74 -13.82 12.74
N ILE A 151 -18.12 -13.84 11.45
CA ILE A 151 -18.25 -15.07 10.67
C ILE A 151 -16.91 -15.80 10.61
N PHE A 152 -15.80 -15.11 10.37
CA PHE A 152 -14.48 -15.75 10.28
C PHE A 152 -14.09 -16.41 11.60
N ARG A 153 -14.33 -15.72 12.73
CA ARG A 153 -14.11 -16.29 14.07
C ARG A 153 -14.99 -17.51 14.31
N TYR A 154 -16.27 -17.44 13.94
CA TYR A 154 -17.21 -18.55 14.07
C TYR A 154 -16.79 -19.77 13.24
N LEU A 155 -16.48 -19.58 11.96
CA LEU A 155 -16.01 -20.66 11.08
C LEU A 155 -14.72 -21.28 11.62
N TYR A 156 -13.81 -20.46 12.14
CA TYR A 156 -12.53 -20.95 12.63
C TYR A 156 -12.63 -21.73 13.95
N LEU A 157 -13.46 -21.30 14.89
CA LEU A 157 -13.47 -21.81 16.27
C LEU A 157 -14.74 -22.57 16.70
N TYR A 158 -15.91 -22.28 16.09
CA TYR A 158 -17.20 -22.65 16.67
C TYR A 158 -18.16 -23.35 15.71
N LYS A 159 -17.88 -23.41 14.41
CA LYS A 159 -18.76 -24.10 13.46
C LYS A 159 -18.73 -25.61 13.73
N PRO A 160 -19.86 -26.25 14.04
CA PRO A 160 -19.90 -27.69 14.24
C PRO A 160 -19.72 -28.41 12.89
N VAL A 161 -18.76 -29.33 12.83
CA VAL A 161 -18.50 -30.20 11.67
C VAL A 161 -18.33 -31.62 12.16
N ASN A 162 -18.75 -32.59 11.37
CA ASN A 162 -18.49 -34.00 11.66
C ASN A 162 -17.10 -34.37 11.15
N ASP A 163 -16.27 -34.91 12.02
CA ASP A 163 -15.05 -35.64 11.64
C ASP A 163 -15.41 -36.91 10.84
N ASP A 164 -14.43 -37.52 10.20
CA ASP A 164 -14.52 -38.78 9.44
C ASP A 164 -15.17 -39.91 10.24
N ASN A 165 -15.01 -39.88 11.57
CA ASN A 165 -15.58 -40.83 12.51
C ASN A 165 -17.02 -40.51 12.95
N GLY A 166 -17.61 -39.42 12.44
CA GLY A 166 -18.95 -38.96 12.80
C GLY A 166 -19.04 -38.19 14.13
N HIS A 167 -17.90 -37.87 14.75
CA HIS A 167 -17.85 -37.04 15.96
C HIS A 167 -17.99 -35.55 15.60
N VAL A 168 -18.79 -34.81 16.37
CA VAL A 168 -18.96 -33.36 16.16
C VAL A 168 -17.76 -32.62 16.76
N VAL A 169 -16.94 -32.03 15.90
CA VAL A 169 -15.85 -31.11 16.24
C VAL A 169 -16.29 -29.66 16.05
N GLN A 170 -15.62 -28.74 16.74
CA GLN A 170 -15.96 -27.31 16.76
C GLN A 170 -14.88 -26.49 16.07
N GLY A 171 -15.22 -25.93 14.92
CA GLY A 171 -14.37 -25.04 14.14
C GLY A 171 -13.34 -25.75 13.26
N LEU A 172 -12.79 -24.98 12.33
CA LEU A 172 -11.75 -25.43 11.42
C LEU A 172 -10.46 -25.83 12.15
N LYS A 173 -10.05 -25.07 13.18
CA LYS A 173 -8.84 -25.37 13.95
C LYS A 173 -8.87 -26.80 14.49
N ARG A 174 -9.94 -27.15 15.20
CA ARG A 174 -10.07 -28.47 15.82
C ARG A 174 -10.26 -29.60 14.81
N LEU A 175 -10.93 -29.34 13.69
CA LEU A 175 -11.06 -30.35 12.64
C LEU A 175 -9.67 -30.73 12.09
N VAL A 176 -8.82 -29.75 11.80
CA VAL A 176 -7.46 -30.01 11.31
C VAL A 176 -6.61 -30.72 12.36
N GLU A 177 -6.82 -30.45 13.66
CA GLU A 177 -6.13 -31.15 14.75
C GLU A 177 -6.56 -32.61 14.92
N VAL A 178 -7.82 -32.93 14.65
CA VAL A 178 -8.36 -34.30 14.82
C VAL A 178 -8.13 -35.14 13.56
N SER A 179 -8.23 -34.52 12.38
CA SER A 179 -8.17 -35.19 11.07
C SER A 179 -6.86 -34.82 10.37
N SER A 180 -5.77 -35.50 10.70
CA SER A 180 -4.42 -35.19 10.20
C SER A 180 -4.26 -35.30 8.67
N ASP A 181 -5.10 -36.09 8.00
CA ASP A 181 -5.10 -36.30 6.55
C ASP A 181 -6.19 -35.52 5.81
N ILE A 182 -6.82 -34.52 6.46
CA ILE A 182 -7.89 -33.75 5.82
C ILE A 182 -7.36 -32.98 4.60
N SER A 183 -7.99 -33.21 3.45
CA SER A 183 -7.69 -32.48 2.23
C SER A 183 -8.22 -31.04 2.31
N MET A 184 -7.57 -30.06 1.66
CA MET A 184 -8.16 -28.72 1.56
C MET A 184 -9.48 -28.71 0.79
N GLU A 185 -9.71 -29.70 -0.08
CA GLU A 185 -11.01 -29.86 -0.75
C GLU A 185 -12.11 -30.18 0.28
N ASP A 186 -11.82 -30.99 1.29
CA ASP A 186 -12.75 -31.30 2.38
C ASP A 186 -12.96 -30.10 3.29
N ILE A 187 -11.90 -29.35 3.59
CA ILE A 187 -12.01 -28.07 4.31
C ILE A 187 -12.91 -27.11 3.53
N ARG A 188 -12.69 -26.96 2.22
CA ARG A 188 -13.49 -26.09 1.35
C ARG A 188 -14.94 -26.52 1.33
N LYS A 189 -15.22 -27.80 1.14
CA LYS A 189 -16.58 -28.34 1.15
C LYS A 189 -17.30 -28.14 2.47
N ASN A 190 -16.59 -28.32 3.60
CA ASN A 190 -17.19 -28.23 4.92
C ASN A 190 -17.33 -26.79 5.44
N PHE A 191 -16.39 -25.89 5.10
CA PHE A 191 -16.34 -24.52 5.65
C PHE A 191 -16.69 -23.42 4.65
N PHE A 192 -16.43 -23.61 3.36
CA PHE A 192 -16.62 -22.61 2.31
C PHE A 192 -17.80 -23.02 1.42
N ASP A 193 -19.02 -22.78 1.91
CA ASP A 193 -20.29 -22.99 1.20
C ASP A 193 -20.57 -21.97 0.08
N GLY A 194 -19.56 -21.24 -0.36
CA GLY A 194 -19.67 -20.14 -1.33
C GLY A 194 -19.92 -18.77 -0.72
N THR A 195 -20.31 -18.67 0.55
CA THR A 195 -20.57 -17.36 1.22
C THR A 195 -19.33 -16.45 1.18
N LEU A 196 -18.13 -17.02 1.28
CA LEU A 196 -16.87 -16.29 1.26
C LEU A 196 -16.22 -16.18 -0.13
N ASP A 197 -16.79 -16.75 -1.19
CA ASP A 197 -16.17 -16.75 -2.53
C ASP A 197 -16.00 -15.33 -3.07
N HIS A 198 -16.98 -14.47 -2.83
CA HIS A 198 -16.91 -13.05 -3.19
C HIS A 198 -15.81 -12.33 -2.41
N TYR A 199 -15.68 -12.62 -1.12
CA TYR A 199 -14.62 -12.07 -0.26
C TYR A 199 -13.23 -12.44 -0.78
N PHE A 200 -12.95 -13.72 -1.00
CA PHE A 200 -11.63 -14.18 -1.46
C PHE A 200 -11.27 -13.63 -2.84
N ARG A 201 -12.23 -13.66 -3.79
CA ARG A 201 -12.02 -13.12 -5.14
C ARG A 201 -11.75 -11.62 -5.12
N TYR A 202 -12.40 -10.89 -4.23
CA TYR A 202 -12.21 -9.45 -4.12
C TYR A 202 -10.88 -9.09 -3.45
N ALA A 203 -10.50 -9.80 -2.38
CA ALA A 203 -9.17 -9.68 -1.77
C ALA A 203 -8.04 -9.92 -2.80
N TYR A 204 -8.15 -11.01 -3.58
CA TYR A 204 -7.23 -11.29 -4.68
C TYR A 204 -7.17 -10.13 -5.68
N ARG A 205 -8.32 -9.55 -6.07
CA ARG A 205 -8.37 -8.44 -7.04
C ARG A 205 -7.67 -7.19 -6.53
N ILE A 206 -7.78 -6.86 -5.24
CA ILE A 206 -7.07 -5.72 -4.64
C ILE A 206 -5.57 -5.92 -4.75
N VAL A 207 -5.07 -7.05 -4.26
CA VAL A 207 -3.62 -7.33 -4.26
C VAL A 207 -3.09 -7.44 -5.70
N LYS A 208 -3.85 -8.05 -6.60
CA LYS A 208 -3.53 -8.08 -8.03
C LYS A 208 -3.47 -6.68 -8.64
N TYR A 209 -4.37 -5.79 -8.26
CA TYR A 209 -4.36 -4.41 -8.74
C TYR A 209 -3.09 -3.69 -8.29
N VAL A 210 -2.68 -3.85 -7.03
CA VAL A 210 -1.40 -3.33 -6.51
C VAL A 210 -0.22 -3.87 -7.32
N LYS A 211 -0.19 -5.18 -7.62
CA LYS A 211 0.89 -5.81 -8.40
C LYS A 211 0.97 -5.35 -9.85
N THR A 212 -0.17 -5.16 -10.51
CA THR A 212 -0.22 -5.03 -11.98
C THR A 212 -0.41 -3.60 -12.45
N SER A 213 -0.76 -2.67 -11.56
CA SER A 213 -0.96 -1.27 -11.91
C SER A 213 0.34 -0.63 -12.40
N LYS A 214 0.24 0.09 -13.52
CA LYS A 214 1.32 0.91 -14.10
C LYS A 214 1.29 2.36 -13.63
N LEU A 215 0.38 2.68 -12.70
CA LEU A 215 0.17 4.03 -12.19
C LEU A 215 1.04 4.36 -10.97
N ILE A 216 1.68 3.36 -10.38
CA ILE A 216 2.59 3.47 -9.23
C ILE A 216 3.92 2.78 -9.56
N ASP A 217 4.96 3.23 -8.87
CA ASP A 217 6.29 2.67 -8.98
C ASP A 217 6.41 1.37 -8.15
N ASP A 218 7.36 0.50 -8.50
CA ASP A 218 7.50 -0.82 -7.88
C ASP A 218 7.83 -0.73 -6.37
N ASP A 219 8.55 0.31 -5.94
CA ASP A 219 8.91 0.56 -4.55
C ASP A 219 7.70 0.96 -3.67
N GLU A 220 6.64 1.50 -4.27
CA GLU A 220 5.42 1.89 -3.55
C GLU A 220 4.46 0.73 -3.32
N ARG A 221 4.55 -0.34 -4.13
CA ARG A 221 3.59 -1.47 -4.10
C ARG A 221 3.51 -2.15 -2.75
N GLU A 222 4.66 -2.40 -2.13
CA GLU A 222 4.73 -2.99 -0.79
C GLU A 222 4.02 -2.12 0.26
N GLY A 223 4.13 -0.79 0.12
CA GLY A 223 3.42 0.15 1.00
C GLY A 223 1.91 -0.02 0.93
N TYR A 224 1.35 -0.08 -0.27
CA TYR A 224 -0.10 -0.28 -0.46
C TYR A 224 -0.58 -1.67 -0.06
N ALA A 225 0.20 -2.72 -0.37
CA ALA A 225 -0.13 -4.06 0.08
C ALA A 225 -0.12 -4.16 1.61
N SER A 226 0.81 -3.48 2.28
CA SER A 226 0.84 -3.37 3.74
C SER A 226 -0.39 -2.63 4.31
N ILE A 227 -0.88 -1.59 3.62
CA ILE A 227 -2.14 -0.91 3.99
C ILE A 227 -3.32 -1.87 3.91
N PHE A 228 -3.46 -2.62 2.81
CA PHE A 228 -4.53 -3.61 2.66
C PHE A 228 -4.40 -4.72 3.71
N ARG A 229 -3.20 -5.24 3.95
CA ARG A 229 -2.92 -6.24 4.99
C ARG A 229 -3.36 -5.79 6.38
N ALA A 230 -3.16 -4.50 6.72
CA ALA A 230 -3.58 -3.94 8.00
C ALA A 230 -5.11 -3.89 8.19
N GLN A 231 -5.89 -4.00 7.12
CA GLN A 231 -7.36 -4.06 7.19
C GLN A 231 -7.90 -5.46 7.48
N LEU A 232 -7.08 -6.51 7.29
CA LEU A 232 -7.49 -7.90 7.51
C LEU A 232 -7.44 -8.23 9.01
N SER A 233 -8.54 -8.79 9.53
CA SER A 233 -8.57 -9.24 10.93
C SER A 233 -7.78 -10.54 11.13
N CYS A 234 -7.48 -10.86 12.39
CA CYS A 234 -6.74 -12.09 12.72
C CYS A 234 -7.41 -13.36 12.17
N PHE A 235 -8.73 -13.51 12.32
CA PHE A 235 -9.44 -14.68 11.83
C PHE A 235 -9.65 -14.66 10.31
N GLU A 236 -9.70 -13.48 9.70
CA GLU A 236 -9.67 -13.35 8.23
C GLU A 236 -8.35 -13.85 7.65
N LEU A 237 -7.21 -13.51 8.26
CA LEU A 237 -5.90 -14.00 7.85
C LEU A 237 -5.81 -15.53 7.96
N LEU A 238 -6.31 -16.12 9.06
CA LEU A 238 -6.32 -17.57 9.25
C LEU A 238 -7.21 -18.28 8.21
N ILE A 239 -8.42 -17.77 7.98
CA ILE A 239 -9.32 -18.35 6.98
C ILE A 239 -8.75 -18.19 5.56
N LEU A 240 -8.13 -17.04 5.25
CA LEU A 240 -7.46 -16.79 3.99
C LEU A 240 -6.26 -17.72 3.78
N PHE A 241 -5.50 -17.98 4.85
CA PHE A 241 -4.37 -18.92 4.85
C PHE A 241 -4.80 -20.31 4.41
N PHE A 242 -5.88 -20.86 4.97
CA PHE A 242 -6.42 -22.17 4.53
C PHE A 242 -6.99 -22.10 3.12
N ASN A 243 -7.64 -21.00 2.74
CA ASN A 243 -8.21 -20.86 1.40
C ASN A 243 -7.16 -20.87 0.29
N CYS A 244 -6.00 -20.23 0.48
CA CYS A 244 -5.00 -20.05 -0.57
C CYS A 244 -4.00 -21.21 -0.70
N LEU A 245 -4.01 -22.18 0.23
CA LEU A 245 -2.98 -23.22 0.35
C LEU A 245 -3.04 -24.30 -0.75
N GLU A 246 -4.21 -24.50 -1.37
CA GLU A 246 -4.41 -25.55 -2.37
C GLU A 246 -5.43 -25.12 -3.45
N MET A 247 -5.36 -23.87 -3.91
CA MET A 247 -6.17 -23.40 -5.05
C MET A 247 -5.51 -23.79 -6.38
N ASP A 248 -6.33 -24.22 -7.35
CA ASP A 248 -5.87 -24.43 -8.72
C ASP A 248 -5.09 -23.20 -9.26
N GLU A 249 -3.90 -23.47 -9.78
CA GLU A 249 -2.92 -22.49 -10.30
C GLU A 249 -2.29 -21.52 -9.29
N ASN A 250 -2.58 -21.63 -7.97
CA ASN A 250 -1.91 -20.91 -6.87
C ASN A 250 -1.70 -19.38 -7.07
N LYS A 251 -2.54 -18.72 -7.89
CA LYS A 251 -2.34 -17.31 -8.25
C LYS A 251 -2.41 -16.37 -7.06
N PHE A 252 -3.27 -16.66 -6.08
CA PHE A 252 -3.37 -15.81 -4.88
C PHE A 252 -2.25 -16.12 -3.89
N LYS A 253 -1.86 -17.40 -3.74
CA LYS A 253 -0.70 -17.81 -2.96
C LYS A 253 0.56 -17.04 -3.35
N HIS A 254 0.86 -16.92 -4.64
CA HIS A 254 2.02 -16.15 -5.10
C HIS A 254 1.97 -14.67 -4.71
N LEU A 255 0.78 -14.05 -4.72
CA LEU A 255 0.62 -12.66 -4.28
C LEU A 255 0.72 -12.53 -2.75
N VAL A 256 0.22 -13.51 -2.02
CA VAL A 256 0.35 -13.60 -0.56
C VAL A 256 1.82 -13.65 -0.16
N GLU A 257 2.62 -14.46 -0.87
CA GLU A 257 4.07 -14.60 -0.68
C GLU A 257 4.82 -13.34 -1.09
N GLU A 258 4.51 -12.76 -2.25
CA GLU A 258 5.18 -11.57 -2.74
C GLU A 258 4.98 -10.34 -1.83
N PHE A 259 3.79 -10.19 -1.26
CA PHE A 259 3.42 -9.04 -0.43
C PHE A 259 3.35 -9.36 1.06
N HIS A 260 3.88 -10.51 1.49
CA HIS A 260 4.02 -10.89 2.89
C HIS A 260 2.69 -10.76 3.67
N LEU A 261 1.57 -11.19 3.06
CA LEU A 261 0.22 -10.91 3.60
C LEU A 261 -0.01 -11.51 4.99
N PHE A 262 0.73 -12.54 5.38
CA PHE A 262 0.62 -13.20 6.68
C PHE A 262 1.64 -12.74 7.72
N ASN A 263 2.37 -11.65 7.47
CA ASN A 263 3.35 -11.13 8.42
C ASN A 263 2.76 -10.70 9.79
N ASN A 264 1.44 -10.53 9.90
CA ASN A 264 0.76 -10.26 11.18
C ASN A 264 -0.13 -11.42 11.66
N ILE A 265 0.07 -12.64 11.14
CA ILE A 265 -0.69 -13.80 11.59
C ILE A 265 -0.27 -14.16 13.02
N ARG A 266 -1.25 -14.48 13.86
CA ARG A 266 -0.99 -14.83 15.26
C ARG A 266 -0.82 -16.34 15.38
N GLU A 267 0.40 -16.76 15.70
CA GLU A 267 0.78 -18.17 15.82
C GLU A 267 -0.07 -18.95 16.82
N GLU A 268 -0.48 -18.31 17.92
CA GLU A 268 -1.31 -18.91 18.98
C GLU A 268 -2.62 -19.54 18.48
N TYR A 269 -3.10 -19.13 17.30
CA TYR A 269 -4.32 -19.66 16.73
C TYR A 269 -4.07 -20.76 15.71
N PHE A 270 -2.84 -21.09 15.33
CA PHE A 270 -2.60 -22.25 14.47
C PHE A 270 -3.06 -23.55 15.14
N PRO A 271 -3.41 -24.57 14.33
CA PRO A 271 -3.66 -25.93 14.81
C PRO A 271 -2.46 -26.48 15.59
N GLU A 272 -2.70 -27.14 16.72
CA GLU A 272 -1.66 -27.76 17.54
C GLU A 272 -1.24 -29.16 17.02
N ILE A 273 -1.02 -29.28 15.71
CA ILE A 273 -0.61 -30.51 15.01
C ILE A 273 0.44 -30.22 13.93
N GLU A 274 1.30 -31.20 13.62
CA GLU A 274 2.17 -31.14 12.45
C GLU A 274 1.34 -31.15 11.15
N PRO A 275 1.70 -30.36 10.12
CA PRO A 275 2.89 -29.53 10.00
C PRO A 275 2.77 -28.10 10.58
N TYR A 276 1.63 -27.70 11.17
CA TYR A 276 1.39 -26.31 11.56
C TYR A 276 2.24 -25.84 12.74
N THR A 277 2.39 -26.70 13.75
CA THR A 277 3.22 -26.42 14.93
C THR A 277 4.72 -26.43 14.67
N THR A 278 5.16 -27.02 13.57
CA THR A 278 6.59 -27.13 13.22
C THR A 278 6.89 -26.21 12.04
N ILE A 279 6.38 -26.52 10.86
CA ILE A 279 6.69 -25.80 9.61
C ILE A 279 6.28 -24.33 9.68
N TYR A 280 5.04 -24.03 10.06
CA TYR A 280 4.55 -22.64 10.02
C TYR A 280 4.98 -21.83 11.25
N SER A 281 5.13 -22.49 12.40
CA SER A 281 5.67 -21.86 13.60
C SER A 281 7.13 -21.45 13.40
N ASP A 282 7.95 -22.30 12.78
CA ASP A 282 9.32 -21.97 12.40
C ASP A 282 9.37 -20.83 11.36
N LYS A 283 8.49 -20.85 10.35
CA LYS A 283 8.41 -19.78 9.34
C LYS A 283 7.98 -18.44 9.94
N VAL A 284 7.06 -18.44 10.89
CA VAL A 284 6.59 -17.22 11.58
C VAL A 284 7.64 -16.68 12.54
N ASN A 285 8.47 -17.53 13.15
CA ASN A 285 9.49 -17.10 14.12
C ASN A 285 10.91 -16.96 13.54
N SER A 286 11.11 -17.28 12.25
CA SER A 286 12.43 -17.23 11.62
C SER A 286 12.98 -15.80 11.49
N GLU A 287 14.13 -15.55 12.10
CA GLU A 287 14.79 -14.23 12.10
C GLU A 287 15.71 -13.99 10.89
N ASP A 288 16.25 -15.06 10.31
CA ASP A 288 17.22 -15.06 9.20
C ASP A 288 16.54 -15.04 7.83
N GLY A 289 15.24 -15.36 7.77
CA GLY A 289 14.49 -15.39 6.50
C GLY A 289 14.89 -16.54 5.57
N SER A 290 15.65 -17.52 6.07
CA SER A 290 16.01 -18.73 5.35
C SER A 290 14.83 -19.72 5.34
N GLU A 291 14.57 -20.33 4.18
CA GLU A 291 13.65 -21.47 4.10
C GLU A 291 14.20 -22.67 4.88
N ARG A 292 13.29 -23.56 5.31
CA ARG A 292 13.67 -24.81 5.98
C ARG A 292 14.38 -25.77 5.02
N ASP A 293 15.26 -26.61 5.56
CA ASP A 293 15.87 -27.69 4.80
C ASP A 293 14.78 -28.61 4.20
N GLY A 294 14.93 -28.90 2.90
CA GLY A 294 13.97 -29.72 2.14
C GLY A 294 12.77 -28.98 1.56
N PHE A 295 12.72 -27.65 1.60
CA PHE A 295 11.77 -26.88 0.78
C PHE A 295 12.17 -26.96 -0.70
N ASP A 296 11.40 -27.74 -1.47
CA ASP A 296 11.61 -27.97 -2.91
C ASP A 296 10.38 -27.53 -3.75
N GLU A 297 10.45 -27.69 -5.07
CA GLU A 297 9.36 -27.31 -6.00
C GLU A 297 8.03 -28.07 -5.71
N LYS A 298 8.10 -29.25 -5.06
CA LYS A 298 6.89 -29.99 -4.65
C LYS A 298 6.31 -29.41 -3.37
N ALA A 299 7.16 -29.03 -2.41
CA ALA A 299 6.76 -28.34 -1.19
C ALA A 299 6.17 -26.96 -1.49
N GLU A 300 6.74 -26.20 -2.44
CA GLU A 300 6.22 -24.89 -2.85
C GLU A 300 4.76 -24.94 -3.34
N LYS A 301 4.32 -26.08 -3.88
CA LYS A 301 2.92 -26.24 -4.31
C LYS A 301 1.95 -26.46 -3.16
N LYS A 302 2.44 -26.94 -2.02
CA LYS A 302 1.65 -27.39 -0.86
C LYS A 302 1.90 -26.60 0.42
N GLU A 303 2.90 -25.73 0.43
CA GLU A 303 3.31 -24.94 1.58
C GLU A 303 3.59 -23.50 1.16
N TYR A 304 3.31 -22.54 2.04
CA TYR A 304 3.77 -21.16 1.83
C TYR A 304 5.29 -21.05 1.99
N SER A 305 5.91 -20.25 1.14
CA SER A 305 7.26 -19.72 1.40
C SER A 305 7.27 -18.85 2.66
N ILE A 306 8.44 -18.75 3.32
CA ILE A 306 8.70 -17.82 4.42
C ILE A 306 8.38 -16.38 4.06
N SER A 307 8.48 -16.02 2.78
CA SER A 307 8.09 -14.70 2.26
C SER A 307 6.63 -14.36 2.53
N ALA A 308 5.71 -15.33 2.67
CA ALA A 308 4.35 -15.02 3.09
C ALA A 308 4.26 -14.37 4.48
N PHE A 309 5.25 -14.63 5.36
CA PHE A 309 5.25 -14.23 6.77
C PHE A 309 6.29 -13.16 7.08
N HIS A 310 7.38 -13.06 6.32
CA HIS A 310 8.42 -12.08 6.60
C HIS A 310 8.89 -11.41 5.34
N LYS A 311 9.08 -10.09 5.45
CA LYS A 311 9.86 -9.38 4.44
C LYS A 311 11.29 -9.89 4.49
N THR A 312 11.73 -10.53 3.42
CA THR A 312 13.13 -10.96 3.28
C THR A 312 14.01 -9.73 3.46
N LYS A 313 14.80 -9.70 4.53
CA LYS A 313 15.73 -8.61 4.77
C LYS A 313 16.79 -8.70 3.67
N ASP A 314 16.90 -7.68 2.83
CA ASP A 314 18.01 -7.59 1.87
C ASP A 314 19.33 -7.64 2.65
N ILE A 315 19.99 -8.80 2.63
CA ILE A 315 21.29 -9.04 3.27
C ILE A 315 22.31 -7.99 2.77
N GLN A 316 22.16 -7.52 1.53
CA GLN A 316 22.98 -6.45 0.95
C GLN A 316 22.79 -5.09 1.62
N ILE A 317 21.57 -4.70 2.01
CA ILE A 317 21.32 -3.41 2.69
C ILE A 317 21.90 -3.44 4.11
N ILE A 318 21.83 -4.59 4.80
CA ILE A 318 22.45 -4.78 6.11
C ILE A 318 23.98 -4.71 5.98
N GLN A 319 24.58 -5.38 5.00
CA GLN A 319 26.02 -5.30 4.76
C GLN A 319 26.48 -3.88 4.42
N GLN A 320 25.75 -3.15 3.56
CA GLN A 320 26.08 -1.77 3.22
C GLN A 320 25.96 -0.82 4.42
N THR A 321 24.92 -0.96 5.23
CA THR A 321 24.75 -0.14 6.45
C THR A 321 25.83 -0.45 7.50
N TRP A 322 26.22 -1.71 7.65
CA TRP A 322 27.35 -2.11 8.52
C TRP A 322 28.69 -1.54 8.03
N LEU A 323 28.92 -1.56 6.72
CA LEU A 323 30.15 -1.07 6.09
C LEU A 323 30.23 0.46 6.18
N ILE A 324 29.10 1.16 6.02
CA ILE A 324 29.00 2.62 6.25
C ILE A 324 29.27 2.94 7.72
N LYS A 325 28.73 2.17 8.67
CA LYS A 325 28.98 2.37 10.10
C LYS A 325 30.46 2.18 10.45
N GLN A 326 31.10 1.12 9.93
CA GLN A 326 32.54 0.86 10.09
C GLN A 326 33.39 2.01 9.54
N ILE A 327 33.10 2.50 8.33
CA ILE A 327 33.80 3.64 7.72
C ILE A 327 33.64 4.89 8.59
N TRP A 328 32.44 5.14 9.12
CA TRP A 328 32.16 6.31 9.95
C TRP A 328 32.90 6.26 11.30
N GLU A 329 32.92 5.10 11.97
CA GLU A 329 33.67 4.88 13.21
C GLU A 329 35.19 5.03 13.00
N ILE A 330 35.73 4.52 11.89
CA ILE A 330 37.13 4.72 11.50
C ILE A 330 37.42 6.23 11.33
N LYS A 331 36.56 6.96 10.61
CA LYS A 331 36.73 8.40 10.36
C LYS A 331 36.70 9.23 11.64
N LEU A 332 35.85 8.87 12.59
CA LEU A 332 35.82 9.47 13.93
C LEU A 332 37.09 9.20 14.73
N SER A 333 37.63 7.99 14.64
CA SER A 333 38.89 7.63 15.32
C SER A 333 40.09 8.44 14.78
N PHE A 334 40.12 8.73 13.47
CA PHE A 334 41.16 9.58 12.87
C PHE A 334 41.00 11.06 13.23
N SER A 335 39.77 11.56 13.36
CA SER A 335 39.49 12.91 13.84
C SER A 335 39.97 13.10 15.29
N LYS A 336 39.73 12.10 16.14
CA LYS A 336 40.16 12.11 17.55
C LYS A 336 41.69 12.06 17.70
N ARG A 337 42.38 11.30 16.83
CA ARG A 337 43.85 11.22 16.82
C ARG A 337 44.54 12.49 16.30
N ARG A 338 43.92 13.21 15.36
CA ARG A 338 44.47 14.47 14.82
C ARG A 338 44.44 15.58 15.88
N LYS A 339 43.40 15.64 16.70
CA LYS A 339 43.29 16.59 17.83
C LYS A 339 44.34 16.41 18.93
N ILE A 340 44.91 15.21 19.09
CA ILE A 340 45.91 14.90 20.13
C ILE A 340 47.34 15.24 19.66
N LEU A 341 47.54 15.46 18.35
CA LEU A 341 48.85 15.84 17.77
C LEU A 341 49.00 17.36 17.58
N ASP A 342 47.90 18.11 17.73
CA ASP A 342 47.85 19.58 17.65
C ASP A 342 47.76 20.27 19.04
N GLU A 343 47.82 19.49 20.13
CA GLU A 343 48.07 19.93 21.52
C GLU A 343 49.49 19.55 21.94
#